data_AF-A0A672YK98-F1
#
_entry.id   AF-A0A672YK98-F1
#
_cell.length_a   1.000
_cell.length_b   1.000
_cell.length_c   1.000
_cell.angle_alpha   90.00
_cell.angle_beta   90.00
_cell.angle_gamma   90.00
#
_symmetry.space_group_name_H-M   'P 1'
#
loop_
_entity.id
_entity.type
_entity.pdbx_description
1 polymer ?
#
loop_
_entity_poly.entity_id
_entity_poly.type
_entity_poly.pdbx_seq_one_letter_code
_entity_poly.pdbx_strand_id
1 'polypeptide(L)'
;TCSVQMKTQSLMPFHVANLDDLHQKHIRWLRTLPRVKPFYAVKCNSTPAVIRMLSTLGTGFDCASKGEIELVLSLGVTPEKIIYAHTTKPQSHIKYASTHGVDMMTFDCEEELLKISALIAKDLDGLNMLMTEQCC
;
A
#
# COMPACT_ATOMS: atom_id res chain seq x y z
N THR A 1 -31.57 -6.98 -11.87
CA THR A 1 -30.53 -6.50 -12.81
C THR A 1 -30.38 -5.01 -12.61
N CYS A 2 -29.27 -4.55 -12.03
CA CYS A 2 -29.00 -3.11 -11.95
C CYS A 2 -28.50 -2.68 -13.33
N SER A 3 -29.35 -1.98 -14.08
CA SER A 3 -29.03 -1.47 -15.41
C SER A 3 -28.00 -0.35 -15.27
N VAL A 4 -26.73 -0.63 -15.57
CA VAL A 4 -25.72 0.44 -15.67
C VAL A 4 -26.05 1.26 -16.92
N GLN A 5 -26.72 2.40 -16.74
CA GLN A 5 -26.92 3.37 -17.81
C GLN A 5 -25.64 4.20 -17.96
N MET A 6 -24.81 3.82 -18.94
CA MET A 6 -23.68 4.65 -19.36
C MET A 6 -24.20 5.84 -20.16
N LYS A 7 -24.24 7.02 -19.54
CA LYS A 7 -24.41 8.28 -20.27
C LYS A 7 -23.09 8.63 -20.95
N THR A 8 -23.04 8.41 -22.26
CA THR A 8 -21.91 8.80 -23.12
C THR A 8 -21.87 10.33 -23.24
N GLN A 9 -21.24 11.01 -22.28
CA GLN A 9 -20.99 12.45 -22.31
C GLN A 9 -19.49 12.73 -22.32
N SER A 10 -18.76 12.19 -23.30
CA SER A 10 -17.51 12.77 -23.84
C SER A 10 -16.90 11.82 -24.88
N LEU A 11 -16.23 12.38 -25.89
CA LEU A 11 -15.49 11.64 -26.92
C LEU A 11 -14.12 11.13 -26.43
N MET A 12 -13.85 11.20 -25.13
CA MET A 12 -12.56 10.81 -24.54
C MET A 12 -12.59 9.35 -24.07
N PRO A 13 -11.46 8.63 -24.15
CA PRO A 13 -11.37 7.30 -23.57
C PRO A 13 -11.66 7.34 -22.07
N PHE A 14 -12.48 6.41 -21.61
CA PHE A 14 -12.84 6.25 -20.19
C PHE A 14 -12.49 4.83 -19.72
N HIS A 15 -12.31 4.69 -18.41
CA HIS A 15 -11.99 3.41 -17.78
C HIS A 15 -13.24 2.83 -17.11
N VAL A 16 -13.45 1.53 -17.28
CA VAL A 16 -14.50 0.78 -16.58
C VAL A 16 -13.83 -0.20 -15.62
N ALA A 17 -14.10 -0.05 -14.32
CA ALA A 17 -13.60 -0.95 -13.30
C ALA A 17 -14.71 -1.91 -12.86
N ASN A 18 -14.45 -3.21 -12.99
CA ASN A 18 -15.34 -4.25 -12.45
C ASN A 18 -14.96 -4.53 -11.00
N LEU A 19 -15.68 -3.93 -10.06
CA LEU A 19 -15.45 -4.13 -8.63
C LEU A 19 -15.83 -5.55 -8.16
N ASP A 20 -16.79 -6.21 -8.82
CA ASP A 20 -17.15 -7.58 -8.48
C ASP A 20 -16.00 -8.56 -8.76
N ASP A 21 -15.29 -8.39 -9.87
CA ASP A 21 -14.10 -9.20 -10.16
C ASP A 21 -12.99 -9.00 -9.12
N LEU A 22 -12.77 -7.76 -8.66
CA LEU A 22 -11.84 -7.46 -7.58
C LEU A 22 -12.25 -8.16 -6.28
N HIS A 23 -13.54 -8.14 -5.93
CA HIS A 23 -14.07 -8.87 -4.78
C HIS A 23 -13.80 -10.38 -4.89
N GLN A 24 -14.14 -10.99 -6.03
CA GLN A 24 -13.97 -12.43 -6.23
C GLN A 24 -12.50 -12.85 -6.14
N LYS A 25 -11.59 -12.04 -6.67
CA LYS A 25 -10.14 -12.26 -6.55
C LYS A 25 -9.66 -12.19 -5.11
N HIS A 26 -10.15 -11.23 -4.33
CA HIS A 26 -9.83 -11.12 -2.90
C HIS A 26 -10.30 -12.36 -2.13
N ILE A 27 -11.55 -12.79 -2.33
CA ILE A 27 -12.09 -14.01 -1.71
C ILE A 27 -11.29 -15.25 -2.13
N ARG A 28 -10.93 -15.35 -3.41
CA ARG A 28 -10.09 -16.45 -3.90
C ARG A 28 -8.74 -16.49 -3.19
N TRP A 29 -8.09 -15.33 -2.99
CA TRP A 29 -6.83 -15.24 -2.24
C TRP A 29 -6.98 -15.82 -0.83
N LEU A 30 -7.97 -15.34 -0.07
CA LEU A 30 -8.20 -15.80 1.30
C LEU A 30 -8.48 -17.29 1.40
N ARG A 31 -9.19 -17.87 0.43
CA ARG A 31 -9.48 -19.31 0.38
C ARG A 31 -8.26 -20.14 0.02
N THR A 32 -7.40 -19.63 -0.87
CA THR A 32 -6.24 -20.38 -1.39
C THR A 32 -5.02 -20.24 -0.46
N LEU A 33 -4.85 -19.08 0.17
CA LEU A 33 -3.71 -18.73 1.01
C LEU A 33 -4.17 -18.22 2.39
N PRO A 34 -4.83 -19.06 3.22
CA PRO A 34 -5.49 -18.60 4.45
C PRO A 34 -4.56 -18.04 5.52
N ARG A 35 -3.25 -18.35 5.43
CA ARG A 35 -2.22 -17.86 6.35
C ARG A 35 -1.48 -16.62 5.84
N VAL A 36 -1.74 -16.18 4.60
CA VAL A 36 -1.02 -15.08 3.96
C VAL A 36 -1.95 -13.88 3.84
N LYS A 37 -1.65 -12.82 4.61
CA LYS A 37 -2.40 -11.56 4.53
C LYS A 37 -1.99 -10.80 3.27
N PRO A 38 -2.93 -10.39 2.41
CA PRO A 38 -2.60 -9.64 1.20
C PRO A 38 -2.24 -8.18 1.53
N PHE A 39 -1.19 -7.69 0.89
CA PHE A 39 -0.84 -6.27 0.81
C PHE A 39 -0.86 -5.85 -0.66
N TYR A 40 -1.72 -4.90 -1.00
CA TYR A 40 -1.92 -4.45 -2.37
C TYR A 40 -0.93 -3.36 -2.76
N ALA A 41 -0.21 -3.55 -3.85
CA ALA A 41 0.72 -2.56 -4.40
C ALA A 41 -0.04 -1.39 -5.03
N VAL A 42 0.00 -0.22 -4.40
CA VAL A 42 -0.76 0.97 -4.81
C VAL A 42 -0.36 1.46 -6.21
N LYS A 43 0.93 1.32 -6.55
CA LYS A 43 1.49 1.64 -7.88
C LYS A 43 0.77 0.96 -9.05
N CYS A 44 0.14 -0.20 -8.83
CA CYS A 44 -0.55 -0.94 -9.88
C CYS A 44 -1.83 -0.23 -10.35
N ASN A 45 -2.60 0.32 -9.40
CA ASN A 45 -3.77 1.14 -9.68
C ASN A 45 -4.15 1.87 -8.38
N SER A 46 -3.92 3.18 -8.36
CA SER A 46 -4.16 4.08 -7.23
C SER A 46 -5.58 4.67 -7.23
N THR A 47 -6.51 4.11 -8.01
CA THR A 47 -7.90 4.59 -8.05
C THR A 47 -8.53 4.49 -6.66
N PRO A 48 -9.05 5.59 -6.09
CA PRO A 48 -9.56 5.60 -4.71
C PRO A 48 -10.68 4.57 -4.45
N ALA A 49 -11.49 4.23 -5.46
CA ALA A 49 -12.53 3.20 -5.33
C ALA A 49 -11.94 1.80 -5.05
N VAL A 50 -10.82 1.45 -5.70
CA VAL A 50 -10.12 0.17 -5.50
C VAL A 50 -9.52 0.11 -4.09
N ILE A 51 -8.83 1.18 -3.67
CA ILE A 51 -8.21 1.28 -2.35
C ILE A 51 -9.28 1.18 -1.24
N ARG A 52 -10.38 1.94 -1.34
CA ARG A 52 -11.47 1.87 -0.35
C ARG A 52 -12.09 0.48 -0.25
N MET A 53 -12.30 -0.17 -1.39
CA MET A 53 -12.85 -1.52 -1.42
C MET A 53 -11.90 -2.52 -0.74
N LEU A 54 -10.63 -2.53 -1.13
CA LEU A 54 -9.63 -3.44 -0.56
C LEU A 54 -9.40 -3.18 0.94
N SER A 55 -9.39 -1.92 1.37
CA SER A 55 -9.32 -1.54 2.78
C SER A 55 -10.49 -2.10 3.58
N THR A 56 -11.71 -1.95 3.06
CA THR A 56 -12.94 -2.51 3.66
C THR A 56 -12.89 -4.02 3.77
N LEU A 57 -12.27 -4.69 2.79
CA LEU A 57 -12.06 -6.14 2.78
C LEU A 57 -10.90 -6.61 3.66
N GLY A 58 -10.19 -5.69 4.34
CA GLY A 58 -9.14 -5.99 5.31
C GLY A 58 -7.71 -6.11 4.71
N THR A 59 -7.53 -5.80 3.43
CA THR A 59 -6.23 -5.82 2.74
C THR A 59 -5.32 -4.72 3.27
N GLY A 60 -4.02 -5.01 3.39
CA GLY A 60 -2.99 -4.00 3.65
C GLY A 60 -2.52 -3.32 2.36
N PHE A 61 -1.62 -2.36 2.45
CA PHE A 61 -1.14 -1.60 1.30
C PHE A 61 0.38 -1.56 1.28
N ASP A 62 0.92 -1.85 0.11
CA ASP A 62 2.31 -1.63 -0.25
C ASP A 62 2.38 -0.29 -1.00
N CYS A 63 3.06 0.67 -0.39
CA CYS A 63 3.29 2.00 -0.94
C CYS A 63 4.77 2.18 -1.27
N ALA A 64 5.07 2.61 -2.51
CA ALA A 64 6.42 2.88 -3.00
C ALA A 64 6.81 4.37 -2.90
N SER A 65 5.87 5.27 -2.57
CA SER A 65 6.14 6.70 -2.48
C SER A 65 5.39 7.39 -1.36
N LYS A 66 5.86 8.57 -0.96
CA LYS A 66 5.16 9.46 -0.02
C LYS A 66 3.74 9.77 -0.47
N GLY A 67 3.52 10.04 -1.76
CA GLY A 67 2.18 10.34 -2.29
C GLY A 67 1.21 9.17 -2.21
N GLU A 68 1.71 7.93 -2.32
CA GLU A 68 0.90 6.72 -2.13
C GLU A 68 0.53 6.53 -0.65
N ILE A 69 1.47 6.78 0.28
CA ILE A 69 1.21 6.78 1.72
C ILE A 69 0.15 7.84 2.06
N GLU A 70 0.32 9.08 1.57
CA GLU A 70 -0.64 10.18 1.75
C GLU A 70 -2.04 9.79 1.26
N LEU A 71 -2.12 9.24 0.05
CA LEU A 71 -3.38 8.80 -0.55
C LEU A 71 -4.07 7.73 0.32
N VAL A 72 -3.33 6.69 0.72
CA VAL A 72 -3.88 5.57 1.49
C VAL A 72 -4.33 6.03 2.88
N LEU A 73 -3.54 6.86 3.57
CA LEU A 73 -3.91 7.46 4.85
C LEU A 73 -5.14 8.38 4.71
N SER A 74 -5.22 9.20 3.66
CA SER A 74 -6.36 10.09 3.41
C SER A 74 -7.69 9.34 3.21
N LEU A 75 -7.61 8.05 2.83
CA LEU A 75 -8.76 7.17 2.66
C LEU A 75 -9.10 6.39 3.95
N GLY A 76 -8.48 6.72 5.08
CA GLY A 76 -8.79 6.17 6.39
C GLY A 76 -8.15 4.81 6.69
N VAL A 77 -7.15 4.39 5.90
CA VAL A 77 -6.36 3.19 6.22
C VAL A 77 -5.45 3.50 7.40
N THR A 78 -5.42 2.58 8.37
CA THR A 78 -4.56 2.75 9.55
C THR A 78 -3.09 2.46 9.22
N PRO A 79 -2.12 3.18 9.81
CA PRO A 79 -0.70 3.05 9.46
C PRO A 79 -0.14 1.63 9.61
N GLU A 80 -0.67 0.81 10.52
CA GLU A 80 -0.23 -0.58 10.78
C GLU A 80 -0.54 -1.52 9.61
N LYS A 81 -1.37 -1.08 8.67
CA LYS A 81 -1.69 -1.81 7.44
C LYS A 81 -0.87 -1.33 6.24
N ILE A 82 0.08 -0.42 6.42
CA ILE A 82 0.89 0.16 5.34
C ILE A 82 2.32 -0.32 5.47
N ILE A 83 2.89 -0.77 4.35
CA ILE A 83 4.32 -1.06 4.21
C ILE A 83 4.90 0.01 3.28
N TYR A 84 5.93 0.73 3.71
CA TYR A 84 6.71 1.57 2.82
C TYR A 84 7.75 0.71 2.09
N ALA A 85 7.35 0.10 0.96
CA ALA A 85 8.17 -0.83 0.19
C ALA A 85 8.87 -0.15 -0.99
N HIS A 86 9.86 0.68 -0.68
CA HIS A 86 10.77 1.23 -1.68
C HIS A 86 12.19 1.00 -1.22
N THR A 87 13.08 0.51 -2.08
CA THR A 87 14.43 0.12 -1.64
C THR A 87 15.27 1.31 -1.19
N THR A 88 15.26 2.42 -1.93
CA THR A 88 16.11 3.59 -1.64
C THR A 88 15.29 4.84 -1.34
N LYS A 89 14.83 5.00 -0.10
CA LYS A 89 13.86 6.05 0.25
C LYS A 89 14.56 7.40 0.44
N PRO A 90 13.99 8.51 -0.06
CA PRO A 90 14.41 9.85 0.34
C PRO A 90 14.28 10.03 1.85
N GLN A 91 15.25 10.69 2.50
CA GLN A 91 15.24 10.91 3.95
C GLN A 91 13.96 11.64 4.42
N SER A 92 13.50 12.61 3.62
CA SER A 92 12.26 13.34 3.88
C SER A 92 11.03 12.44 3.87
N HIS A 93 11.01 11.39 3.05
CA HIS A 93 9.91 10.43 2.97
C HIS A 93 9.95 9.43 4.13
N ILE A 94 11.14 9.00 4.56
CA ILE A 94 11.29 8.16 5.76
C ILE A 94 10.76 8.91 6.99
N LYS A 95 11.18 10.16 7.16
CA LYS A 95 10.68 11.03 8.24
C LYS A 95 9.16 11.19 8.17
N TYR A 96 8.63 11.46 6.98
CA TYR A 96 7.19 11.59 6.77
C TYR A 96 6.44 10.31 7.18
N ALA A 97 6.90 9.14 6.73
CA ALA A 97 6.30 7.86 7.08
C ALA A 97 6.31 7.64 8.61
N SER A 98 7.46 7.86 9.26
CA SER A 98 7.60 7.73 10.71
C SER A 98 6.71 8.69 11.49
N THR A 99 6.60 9.96 11.08
CA THR A 99 5.73 10.93 11.77
C THR A 99 4.24 10.63 11.62
N HIS A 100 3.86 9.85 10.60
CA HIS A 100 2.48 9.38 10.38
C HIS A 100 2.25 7.95 10.90
N GLY A 101 3.22 7.38 11.64
CA GLY A 101 3.11 6.05 12.26
C GLY A 101 3.25 4.88 11.29
N VAL A 102 3.73 5.11 10.06
CA VAL A 102 4.06 4.05 9.11
C VAL A 102 5.46 3.53 9.44
N ASP A 103 5.50 2.56 10.35
CA ASP A 103 6.74 2.03 10.93
C ASP A 103 7.23 0.74 10.24
N MET A 104 6.43 0.17 9.32
CA MET A 104 6.80 -1.03 8.57
C MET A 104 7.41 -0.66 7.22
N MET A 105 8.69 -0.99 7.02
CA MET A 105 9.45 -0.58 5.84
C MET A 105 10.29 -1.73 5.28
N THR A 106 10.56 -1.71 3.97
CA THR A 106 11.53 -2.63 3.37
C THR A 106 12.92 -2.01 3.22
N PHE A 107 13.95 -2.83 3.10
CA PHE A 107 15.31 -2.42 2.74
C PHE A 107 16.03 -3.56 2.01
N ASP A 108 17.02 -3.22 1.20
CA ASP A 108 17.83 -4.14 0.40
C ASP A 108 19.34 -3.98 0.59
N CYS A 109 19.79 -2.97 1.35
CA CYS A 109 21.19 -2.79 1.72
C CYS A 109 21.38 -2.25 3.15
N GLU A 110 22.59 -2.40 3.69
CA GLU A 110 22.97 -1.93 5.03
C GLU A 110 22.87 -0.41 5.14
N GLU A 111 23.24 0.34 4.10
CA GLU A 111 23.18 1.79 4.10
C GLU A 111 21.75 2.31 4.24
N GLU A 112 20.78 1.64 3.60
CA GLU A 112 19.36 1.98 3.75
C GLU A 112 18.88 1.69 5.17
N LEU A 113 19.27 0.55 5.75
CA LEU A 113 18.92 0.19 7.12
C LEU A 113 19.46 1.22 8.12
N LEU A 114 20.74 1.58 8.01
CA LEU A 114 21.37 2.59 8.86
C LEU A 114 20.68 3.96 8.69
N LYS A 115 20.37 4.35 7.46
CA LYS A 115 19.63 5.58 7.18
C LYS A 115 18.24 5.57 7.83
N ILE A 116 17.50 4.47 7.76
CA ILE A 116 16.19 4.36 8.41
C ILE A 116 16.36 4.47 9.93
N SER A 117 17.30 3.73 10.52
CA SER A 117 17.57 3.75 11.97
C SER A 117 17.89 5.14 12.51
N ALA A 118 18.58 5.98 11.72
CA ALA A 118 18.95 7.33 12.11
C ALA A 118 17.81 8.36 12.00
N LEU A 119 16.72 8.04 11.29
CA LEU A 119 15.67 9.01 10.95
C LEU A 119 14.32 8.73 11.59
N ILE A 120 14.12 7.53 12.16
CA ILE A 120 12.90 7.20 12.89
C ILE A 120 12.85 7.91 14.24
N ALA A 121 11.65 8.31 14.66
CA ALA A 121 11.44 9.06 15.90
C ALA A 121 11.27 8.17 17.15
N LYS A 122 11.24 6.84 16.98
CA LYS A 122 10.96 5.86 18.04
C LYS A 122 12.18 4.96 18.26
N ASP A 123 12.30 4.42 19.48
CA ASP A 123 13.30 3.40 19.80
C ASP A 123 13.12 2.17 18.89
N LEU A 124 14.25 1.52 18.56
CA LEU A 124 14.33 0.42 17.57
C LEU A 124 13.45 -0.80 17.94
N ASP A 125 13.04 -0.93 19.20
CA ASP A 125 12.23 -2.04 19.71
C ASP A 125 10.83 -2.14 19.08
N GLY A 126 10.37 -1.08 18.40
CA GLY A 126 9.07 -1.03 17.71
C GLY A 126 9.13 -1.14 16.19
N LEU A 127 10.32 -1.29 15.59
CA LEU A 127 10.50 -1.19 14.14
C LEU A 127 10.30 -2.54 13.44
N ASN A 128 9.29 -2.63 12.56
CA ASN A 128 9.04 -3.83 11.76
C ASN A 128 9.75 -3.71 10.40
N MET A 129 10.95 -4.27 10.31
CA MET A 129 11.76 -4.22 9.09
C MET A 129 11.61 -5.49 8.26
N LEU A 130 11.43 -5.32 6.95
CA LEU A 130 11.38 -6.41 5.99
C LEU A 130 12.60 -6.34 5.05
N MET A 131 13.51 -7.30 5.17
CA MET A 131 14.61 -7.44 4.21
C MET A 131 14.05 -8.03 2.91
N THR A 132 14.32 -7.38 1.77
CA THR A 132 14.01 -7.95 0.44
C THR A 132 15.20 -8.75 -0.06
N GLU A 133 14.96 -9.84 -0.81
CA GLU A 133 15.95 -10.85 -1.24
C GLU A 133 17.10 -10.36 -2.15
N GLN A 134 17.36 -9.05 -2.24
CA GLN A 134 18.51 -8.49 -2.95
C GLN A 134 19.73 -8.24 -2.04
N CYS A 135 19.61 -8.51 -0.73
CA CYS A 135 20.70 -8.40 0.23
C CYS A 135 21.44 -9.75 0.37
N CYS A 136 22.03 -10.24 -0.72
CA CYS A 136 23.00 -11.35 -0.75
C CYS A 136 24.09 -11.02 -1.78
#